data_AF-A0A4U1J9K3-F1
#
_entry.id   AF-A0A4U1J9K3-F1
#
_cell.length_a   1.000
_cell.length_b   1.000
_cell.length_c   1.000
_cell.angle_alpha   90.00
_cell.angle_beta   90.00
_cell.angle_gamma   90.00
#
_symmetry.space_group_name_H-M   'P 1'
#
loop_
_entity.id
_entity.type
_entity.pdbx_description
1 polymer ?
#
loop_
_entity_poly.entity_id
_entity_poly.type
_entity_poly.pdbx_seq_one_letter_code
_entity_poly.pdbx_strand_id
1 'polypeptide(L)'
;MRARETAFSFFSLLMVSALGCSSGGPPSGEDPQGASSTGQAPDAGVDLGPNELPCDVREVLEEICVSCHASPVAAGAPMPLVTRHDFLALAGDTGKTVGERSLERMHLPAAPMPPLSEPPASTKQVEVFEQWVAAGMPAGSCGAIPDKPAETTCASGKTWDPAATSTAQMNPGLACRACHKTQASDFNYFFMGTVFPAFHEKDLCLSPPPPGAKVEILDTTGKVTMTLLPNAAGNFMSSAVVAGVPVPYSARLVANGVTRSMTGPQTDGDCNKCHTEQGTEGAPGRLVWPRVYDAPPMPQPPVLDQVIPMGDALHVTWTAAGCDKILLYRNENGGAFSLVYTLGGSTIEQHDDGAYSSVTVYCYRAQCKAGGVDSVDSNEVCGSP
;
A
#
# COMPACT_ATOMS: atom_id res chain seq x y z
N MET A 1 16.87 -43.19 -50.75
CA MET A 1 17.61 -42.33 -51.68
C MET A 1 18.33 -41.26 -50.89
N ARG A 2 19.63 -41.07 -51.16
CA ARG A 2 20.52 -40.02 -50.61
C ARG A 2 19.97 -38.62 -50.91
N ALA A 3 20.12 -37.63 -50.00
CA ALA A 3 21.12 -36.55 -49.98
C ALA A 3 20.32 -35.24 -49.70
N ARG A 4 20.76 -34.14 -49.09
CA ARG A 4 22.03 -33.57 -48.56
C ARG A 4 21.58 -32.37 -47.70
N GLU A 5 21.97 -32.25 -46.44
CA GLU A 5 23.01 -31.34 -45.90
C GLU A 5 22.96 -29.88 -46.37
N THR A 6 22.80 -28.95 -45.41
CA THR A 6 23.76 -27.87 -45.14
C THR A 6 23.62 -27.37 -43.69
N ALA A 7 24.71 -27.47 -42.93
CA ALA A 7 24.92 -26.87 -41.62
C ALA A 7 25.83 -25.65 -41.77
N PHE A 8 25.61 -24.58 -40.98
CA PHE A 8 26.57 -23.49 -40.82
C PHE A 8 26.93 -23.39 -39.34
N SER A 9 28.23 -23.38 -39.08
CA SER A 9 28.86 -23.44 -37.75
C SER A 9 29.69 -22.18 -37.52
N PHE A 10 29.55 -21.62 -36.31
CA PHE A 10 30.49 -20.85 -35.48
C PHE A 10 31.55 -19.93 -36.11
N PHE A 11 31.58 -18.68 -35.64
CA PHE A 11 32.83 -17.96 -35.40
C PHE A 11 32.77 -17.19 -34.07
N SER A 12 33.65 -17.56 -33.15
CA SER A 12 33.93 -16.90 -31.87
C SER A 12 34.77 -15.63 -32.09
N LEU A 13 34.53 -14.58 -31.29
CA LEU A 13 35.43 -13.44 -31.17
C LEU A 13 35.75 -13.22 -29.68
N LEU A 14 37.03 -13.23 -29.33
CA LEU A 14 37.54 -12.94 -27.99
C LEU A 14 38.68 -11.91 -28.10
N MET A 15 38.51 -10.80 -27.36
CA MET A 15 39.50 -9.93 -26.68
C MET A 15 40.68 -9.31 -27.46
N VAL A 16 40.94 -8.01 -27.22
CA VAL A 16 42.09 -7.52 -26.42
C VAL A 16 42.07 -5.98 -26.34
N SER A 17 42.30 -5.49 -25.12
CA SER A 17 42.45 -4.09 -24.69
C SER A 17 43.86 -3.53 -24.97
N ALA A 18 44.01 -2.20 -25.11
CA ALA A 18 45.25 -1.49 -24.76
C ALA A 18 45.03 0.02 -24.52
N LEU A 19 45.67 0.52 -23.46
CA LEU A 19 45.76 1.91 -23.00
C LEU A 19 46.84 2.73 -23.74
N GLY A 20 46.60 4.05 -23.89
CA GLY A 20 47.48 5.19 -23.50
C GLY A 20 48.84 5.48 -24.18
N CYS A 21 49.05 6.74 -24.64
CA CYS A 21 50.00 7.74 -24.05
C CYS A 21 50.40 8.92 -24.99
N SER A 22 50.46 10.13 -24.40
CA SER A 22 51.30 11.34 -24.69
C SER A 22 51.16 12.11 -26.02
N SER A 23 51.43 13.43 -26.17
CA SER A 23 51.90 14.55 -25.29
C SER A 23 51.95 15.87 -26.11
N GLY A 24 51.85 17.04 -25.46
CA GLY A 24 52.58 18.26 -25.88
C GLY A 24 51.75 19.55 -26.08
N GLY A 25 52.04 20.59 -25.30
CA GLY A 25 51.59 21.97 -25.53
C GLY A 25 52.78 22.96 -25.58
N PRO A 26 52.54 24.22 -25.99
CA PRO A 26 53.35 25.37 -25.57
C PRO A 26 52.52 26.61 -25.13
N PRO A 27 53.14 27.67 -24.54
CA PRO A 27 52.44 28.65 -23.69
C PRO A 27 52.30 30.10 -24.25
N SER A 28 51.34 30.82 -23.63
CA SER A 28 51.25 32.28 -23.31
C SER A 28 51.36 33.38 -24.37
N GLY A 29 50.35 34.27 -24.40
CA GLY A 29 50.36 35.64 -24.94
C GLY A 29 49.12 36.43 -24.49
N GLU A 30 49.31 37.69 -24.04
CA GLU A 30 48.35 38.58 -23.37
C GLU A 30 47.44 39.41 -24.33
N ASP A 31 46.15 39.57 -23.95
CA ASP A 31 45.11 40.65 -24.10
C ASP A 31 45.14 41.76 -25.21
N PRO A 32 44.05 42.55 -25.48
CA PRO A 32 42.67 42.58 -24.92
C PRO A 32 41.48 42.86 -25.93
N GLN A 33 40.25 42.77 -25.40
CA GLN A 33 39.02 43.53 -25.76
C GLN A 33 38.32 43.34 -27.13
N GLY A 34 37.06 42.86 -27.07
CA GLY A 34 36.07 42.97 -28.14
C GLY A 34 34.73 42.36 -27.76
N ALA A 35 33.82 43.18 -27.25
CA ALA A 35 32.51 42.82 -26.74
C ALA A 35 31.59 42.12 -27.77
N SER A 36 30.88 41.09 -27.32
CA SER A 36 29.44 40.90 -27.62
C SER A 36 28.89 39.78 -26.74
N SER A 37 28.66 40.09 -25.46
CA SER A 37 27.68 39.32 -24.69
C SER A 37 26.32 39.91 -24.99
N THR A 38 25.55 39.21 -25.82
CA THR A 38 24.10 39.30 -25.79
C THR A 38 23.66 38.91 -24.38
N GLY A 39 23.47 39.93 -23.55
CA GLY A 39 22.92 39.79 -22.21
C GLY A 39 21.52 39.22 -22.32
N GLN A 40 21.44 37.89 -22.25
CA GLN A 40 20.23 37.22 -21.82
C GLN A 40 20.00 37.69 -20.40
N ALA A 41 18.96 38.53 -20.21
CA ALA A 41 18.55 38.95 -18.89
C ALA A 41 18.39 37.68 -18.03
N PRO A 42 18.93 37.63 -16.81
CA PRO A 42 18.56 36.57 -15.89
C PRO A 42 17.04 36.69 -15.72
N ASP A 43 16.32 35.61 -16.00
CA ASP A 43 14.92 35.51 -15.58
C ASP A 43 14.93 35.87 -14.10
N ALA A 44 14.30 37.00 -13.78
CA ALA A 44 14.12 37.44 -12.41
C ALA A 44 13.14 36.46 -11.78
N GLY A 45 13.66 35.30 -11.38
CA GLY A 45 12.92 34.30 -10.63
C GLY A 45 12.32 34.99 -9.43
N VAL A 46 11.00 35.01 -9.36
CA VAL A 46 10.30 35.48 -8.18
C VAL A 46 10.79 34.60 -7.03
N ASP A 47 11.40 35.21 -6.01
CA ASP A 47 11.73 34.49 -4.78
C ASP A 47 10.41 34.05 -4.13
N LEU A 48 10.10 32.75 -4.28
CA LEU A 48 8.90 32.14 -3.72
C LEU A 48 9.02 31.90 -2.22
N GLY A 49 10.16 32.24 -1.61
CA GLY A 49 10.47 31.97 -0.22
C GLY A 49 10.79 30.48 0.02
N PRO A 50 10.76 30.05 1.30
CA PRO A 50 11.15 28.69 1.68
C PRO A 50 10.28 27.61 0.98
N ASN A 51 10.87 26.46 0.65
CA ASN A 51 10.22 25.40 -0.16
C ASN A 51 9.61 24.26 0.69
N GLU A 52 9.61 24.42 2.01
CA GLU A 52 9.18 23.40 2.94
C GLU A 52 7.66 23.39 3.12
N LEU A 53 7.11 22.18 3.25
CA LEU A 53 5.71 21.95 3.54
C LEU A 53 5.46 22.02 5.06
N PRO A 54 4.28 22.50 5.49
CA PRO A 54 3.75 22.23 6.84
C PRO A 54 3.60 20.73 7.10
N CYS A 55 3.75 20.30 8.35
CA CYS A 55 3.75 18.88 8.71
C CYS A 55 2.41 18.19 8.42
N ASP A 56 1.31 18.85 8.76
CA ASP A 56 -0.06 18.38 8.52
C ASP A 56 -0.39 18.30 7.02
N VAL A 57 0.02 19.30 6.24
CA VAL A 57 -0.10 19.29 4.78
C VAL A 57 0.73 18.15 4.19
N ARG A 58 1.99 18.00 4.61
CA ARG A 58 2.86 16.92 4.16
C ARG A 58 2.25 15.55 4.42
N GLU A 59 1.67 15.33 5.59
CA GLU A 59 0.97 14.09 5.93
C GLU A 59 -0.19 13.82 4.96
N VAL A 60 -1.04 14.81 4.67
CA VAL A 60 -2.10 14.66 3.66
C VAL A 60 -1.54 14.28 2.30
N LEU A 61 -0.49 14.97 1.83
CA LEU A 61 0.09 14.71 0.52
C LEU A 61 0.70 13.30 0.40
N GLU A 62 1.40 12.84 1.44
CA GLU A 62 1.97 11.49 1.52
C GLU A 62 0.88 10.40 1.44
N GLU A 63 -0.30 10.66 2.00
CA GLU A 63 -1.38 9.68 2.06
C GLU A 63 -2.27 9.58 0.81
N ILE A 64 -2.52 10.71 0.14
CA ILE A 64 -3.53 10.77 -0.95
C ILE A 64 -3.00 11.33 -2.28
N CYS A 65 -1.89 12.06 -2.30
CA CYS A 65 -1.43 12.73 -3.52
C CYS A 65 -0.24 12.02 -4.17
N VAL A 66 0.81 11.73 -3.40
CA VAL A 66 2.12 11.38 -3.96
C VAL A 66 2.24 9.94 -4.47
N SER A 67 1.22 9.09 -4.29
CA SER A 67 1.18 7.79 -4.97
C SER A 67 1.27 7.95 -6.49
N CYS A 68 0.62 8.99 -7.03
CA CYS A 68 0.65 9.35 -8.44
C CYS A 68 1.51 10.59 -8.70
N HIS A 69 1.41 11.61 -7.82
CA HIS A 69 2.11 12.88 -7.96
C HIS A 69 3.50 12.90 -7.28
N ALA A 70 4.17 11.76 -7.19
CA ALA A 70 5.58 11.69 -6.80
C ALA A 70 6.50 12.34 -7.85
N SER A 71 7.80 12.37 -7.54
CA SER A 71 8.86 12.72 -8.46
C SER A 71 9.83 11.53 -8.59
N PRO A 72 9.98 10.91 -9.77
CA PRO A 72 9.15 11.08 -10.96
C PRO A 72 7.68 10.68 -10.75
N VAL A 73 6.78 11.28 -11.54
CA VAL A 73 5.34 11.02 -11.52
C VAL A 73 5.00 9.59 -11.94
N ALA A 74 3.85 9.08 -11.48
CA ALA A 74 3.30 7.78 -11.83
C ALA A 74 1.82 7.88 -12.23
N ALA A 75 1.26 6.78 -12.77
CA ALA A 75 -0.16 6.66 -13.12
C ALA A 75 -0.71 7.80 -14.02
N GLY A 76 0.14 8.43 -14.83
CA GLY A 76 -0.25 9.51 -15.74
C GLY A 76 -0.48 10.87 -15.07
N ALA A 77 -0.03 11.07 -13.83
CA ALA A 77 -0.05 12.38 -13.19
C ALA A 77 0.80 13.39 -14.00
N PRO A 78 0.32 14.62 -14.22
CA PRO A 78 0.98 15.59 -15.10
C PRO A 78 2.16 16.33 -14.46
N MET A 79 2.23 16.36 -13.12
CA MET A 79 3.30 17.04 -12.37
C MET A 79 3.51 16.42 -10.98
N PRO A 80 4.72 16.57 -10.41
CA PRO A 80 4.97 16.30 -8.99
C PRO A 80 4.20 17.28 -8.09
N LEU A 81 3.88 16.82 -6.87
CA LEU A 81 3.25 17.60 -5.80
C LEU A 81 3.97 17.31 -4.47
N VAL A 82 5.31 17.41 -4.47
CA VAL A 82 6.18 16.95 -3.37
C VAL A 82 6.84 18.10 -2.61
N THR A 83 6.78 19.31 -3.13
CA THR A 83 7.34 20.53 -2.53
C THR A 83 6.32 21.66 -2.45
N ARG A 84 6.56 22.67 -1.62
CA ARG A 84 5.70 23.87 -1.58
C ARG A 84 5.69 24.63 -2.91
N HIS A 85 6.84 24.72 -3.58
CA HIS A 85 7.00 25.41 -4.85
C HIS A 85 6.20 24.74 -5.96
N ASP A 86 6.01 23.41 -5.91
CA ASP A 86 5.12 22.70 -6.85
C ASP A 86 3.70 23.25 -6.79
N PHE A 87 3.20 23.57 -5.58
CA PHE A 87 1.86 24.12 -5.40
C PHE A 87 1.76 25.61 -5.73
N LEU A 88 2.84 26.38 -5.59
CA LEU A 88 2.89 27.80 -5.98
C LEU A 88 3.04 28.01 -7.49
N ALA A 89 3.47 26.98 -8.22
CA ALA A 89 3.55 27.04 -9.67
C ALA A 89 2.19 27.35 -10.30
N LEU A 90 2.18 27.97 -11.47
CA LEU A 90 0.95 28.30 -12.19
C LEU A 90 0.33 27.05 -12.83
N ALA A 91 -0.98 26.88 -12.65
CA ALA A 91 -1.80 25.85 -13.27
C ALA A 91 -2.27 26.30 -14.67
N GLY A 92 -1.38 26.16 -15.65
CA GLY A 92 -1.63 26.60 -17.03
C GLY A 92 -1.91 28.10 -17.13
N ASP A 93 -2.72 28.51 -18.11
CA ASP A 93 -2.99 29.93 -18.39
C ASP A 93 -4.15 30.51 -17.56
N THR A 94 -4.63 29.78 -16.54
CA THR A 94 -5.83 30.16 -15.77
C THR A 94 -5.58 31.28 -14.76
N GLY A 95 -4.31 31.61 -14.50
CA GLY A 95 -3.90 32.54 -13.45
C GLY A 95 -3.98 31.96 -12.03
N LYS A 96 -4.39 30.69 -11.87
CA LYS A 96 -4.42 29.98 -10.59
C LYS A 96 -3.12 29.25 -10.35
N THR A 97 -2.79 29.05 -9.09
CA THR A 97 -1.72 28.17 -8.64
C THR A 97 -2.14 26.70 -8.73
N VAL A 98 -1.17 25.79 -8.74
CA VAL A 98 -1.39 24.35 -8.68
C VAL A 98 -2.09 23.95 -7.38
N GLY A 99 -1.82 24.63 -6.25
CA GLY A 99 -2.53 24.44 -4.99
C GLY A 99 -4.02 24.75 -5.08
N GLU A 100 -4.38 25.93 -5.61
CA GLU A 100 -5.79 26.29 -5.83
C GLU A 100 -6.49 25.31 -6.78
N ARG A 101 -5.82 24.93 -7.87
CA ARG A 101 -6.38 23.96 -8.82
C ARG A 101 -6.55 22.57 -8.20
N SER A 102 -5.63 22.16 -7.33
CA SER A 102 -5.71 20.87 -6.63
C SER A 102 -6.91 20.84 -5.69
N LEU A 103 -7.11 21.90 -4.90
CA LEU A 103 -8.27 22.03 -4.00
C LEU A 103 -9.59 22.00 -4.79
N GLU A 104 -9.67 22.70 -5.92
CA GLU A 104 -10.85 22.64 -6.80
C GLU A 104 -11.15 21.22 -7.27
N ARG A 105 -10.11 20.45 -7.59
CA ARG A 105 -10.28 19.05 -8.00
C ARG A 105 -10.67 18.17 -6.83
N MET A 106 -10.23 18.44 -5.61
CA MET A 106 -10.70 17.71 -4.42
C MET A 106 -12.21 17.86 -4.21
N HIS A 107 -12.79 18.99 -4.61
CA HIS A 107 -14.24 19.23 -4.54
C HIS A 107 -15.02 18.90 -5.81
N LEU A 108 -14.37 18.57 -6.93
CA LEU A 108 -15.03 18.41 -8.24
C LEU A 108 -15.59 16.99 -8.42
N PRO A 109 -16.92 16.76 -8.37
CA PRO A 109 -17.46 15.41 -8.41
C PRO A 109 -17.26 14.71 -9.77
N ALA A 110 -17.16 15.48 -10.85
CA ALA A 110 -17.03 14.95 -12.21
C ALA A 110 -15.63 14.41 -12.54
N ALA A 111 -14.59 14.96 -11.91
CA ALA A 111 -13.20 14.57 -12.15
C ALA A 111 -12.34 14.85 -10.91
N PRO A 112 -12.65 14.19 -9.78
CA PRO A 112 -12.05 14.51 -8.51
C PRO A 112 -10.56 14.16 -8.46
N MET A 113 -9.86 14.73 -7.48
CA MET A 113 -8.58 14.23 -6.99
C MET A 113 -8.69 13.91 -5.49
N PRO A 114 -8.37 12.68 -5.02
CA PRO A 114 -7.96 11.51 -5.82
C PRO A 114 -8.98 11.09 -6.90
N PRO A 115 -8.55 10.43 -7.99
CA PRO A 115 -9.47 9.99 -9.04
C PRO A 115 -10.52 9.02 -8.49
N LEU A 116 -11.64 8.84 -9.20
CA LEU A 116 -12.70 7.90 -8.80
C LEU A 116 -12.25 6.42 -8.70
N SER A 117 -11.07 6.10 -9.22
CA SER A 117 -10.43 4.80 -9.06
C SER A 117 -9.84 4.60 -7.65
N GLU A 118 -9.73 5.65 -6.86
CA GLU A 118 -9.17 5.68 -5.52
C GLU A 118 -10.26 5.98 -4.48
N PRO A 119 -10.06 5.55 -3.21
CA PRO A 119 -10.88 6.05 -2.12
C PRO A 119 -10.83 7.59 -2.07
N PRO A 120 -11.96 8.27 -1.82
CA PRO A 120 -11.99 9.72 -1.74
C PRO A 120 -11.15 10.22 -0.56
N ALA A 121 -10.63 11.44 -0.69
CA ALA A 121 -10.04 12.15 0.42
C ALA A 121 -11.06 12.31 1.56
N SER A 122 -10.53 12.27 2.78
CA SER A 122 -11.27 12.47 4.03
C SER A 122 -11.72 13.93 4.17
N THR A 123 -12.79 14.19 4.93
CA THR A 123 -13.22 15.58 5.20
C THR A 123 -12.11 16.35 5.92
N LYS A 124 -11.44 15.70 6.89
CA LYS A 124 -10.32 16.30 7.62
C LYS A 124 -9.12 16.61 6.71
N GLN A 125 -8.78 15.69 5.79
CA GLN A 125 -7.69 15.91 4.83
C GLN A 125 -8.00 17.09 3.90
N VAL A 126 -9.24 17.20 3.43
CA VAL A 126 -9.69 18.34 2.61
C VAL A 126 -9.61 19.64 3.40
N GLU A 127 -10.08 19.67 4.65
CA GLU A 127 -10.02 20.85 5.51
C GLU A 127 -8.58 21.34 5.77
N VAL A 128 -7.64 20.43 6.05
CA VAL A 128 -6.22 20.76 6.22
C VAL A 128 -5.66 21.42 4.96
N PHE A 129 -5.90 20.81 3.79
CA PHE A 129 -5.40 21.35 2.53
C PHE A 129 -6.07 22.69 2.16
N GLU A 130 -7.38 22.80 2.37
CA GLU A 130 -8.16 24.02 2.14
C GLU A 130 -7.65 25.20 2.99
N GLN A 131 -7.44 24.98 4.29
CA GLN A 131 -6.92 26.00 5.20
C GLN A 131 -5.52 26.48 4.78
N TRP A 132 -4.65 25.56 4.35
CA TRP A 132 -3.33 25.91 3.87
C TRP A 132 -3.36 26.73 2.58
N VAL A 133 -4.20 26.34 1.60
CA VAL A 133 -4.40 27.10 0.36
C VAL A 133 -4.98 28.49 0.65
N ALA A 134 -6.00 28.59 1.50
CA ALA A 134 -6.62 29.86 1.88
C ALA A 134 -5.65 30.82 2.60
N ALA A 135 -4.67 30.28 3.33
CA ALA A 135 -3.61 31.05 3.98
C ALA A 135 -2.51 31.54 3.00
N GLY A 136 -2.65 31.28 1.69
CA GLY A 136 -1.62 31.62 0.69
C GLY A 136 -0.46 30.64 0.67
N MET A 137 -0.69 29.39 1.09
CA MET A 137 0.29 28.31 1.14
C MET A 137 1.59 28.74 1.84
N PRO A 138 1.57 29.14 3.13
CA PRO A 138 2.78 29.51 3.85
C PRO A 138 3.73 28.32 3.97
N ALA A 139 5.04 28.61 4.07
CA ALA A 139 6.05 27.58 4.28
C ALA A 139 5.95 26.98 5.68
N GLY A 140 6.28 25.69 5.79
CA GLY A 140 6.34 24.97 7.05
C GLY A 140 7.77 24.61 7.45
N SER A 141 7.88 23.58 8.29
CA SER A 141 9.16 23.09 8.82
C SER A 141 9.38 21.59 8.56
N CYS A 142 8.50 20.93 7.81
CA CYS A 142 8.58 19.48 7.58
C CYS A 142 9.40 19.10 6.34
N GLY A 143 10.02 20.06 5.67
CA GLY A 143 10.77 19.82 4.44
C GLY A 143 9.86 19.48 3.24
N ALA A 144 10.49 18.98 2.18
CA ALA A 144 9.81 18.39 1.03
C ALA A 144 9.63 16.87 1.21
N ILE A 145 8.71 16.28 0.45
CA ILE A 145 8.60 14.82 0.32
C ILE A 145 9.76 14.35 -0.60
N PRO A 146 10.56 13.34 -0.19
CA PRO A 146 11.68 12.88 -1.00
C PRO A 146 11.26 12.34 -2.39
N ASP A 147 12.13 12.55 -3.38
CA ASP A 147 12.02 11.91 -4.69
C ASP A 147 12.14 10.37 -4.57
N LYS A 148 11.58 9.66 -5.55
CA LYS A 148 11.72 8.21 -5.70
C LYS A 148 13.19 7.83 -6.01
N PRO A 149 13.65 6.63 -5.60
CA PRO A 149 12.86 5.55 -5.00
C PRO A 149 12.44 5.85 -3.56
N ALA A 150 11.18 5.55 -3.25
CA ALA A 150 10.68 5.66 -1.90
C ALA A 150 11.29 4.55 -1.02
N GLU A 151 11.52 4.85 0.25
CA GLU A 151 11.97 3.85 1.21
C GLU A 151 10.96 2.70 1.32
N THR A 152 11.48 1.47 1.28
CA THR A 152 10.65 0.27 1.40
C THR A 152 10.74 -0.31 2.79
N THR A 153 9.59 -0.54 3.42
CA THR A 153 9.50 -1.16 4.76
C THR A 153 8.43 -2.26 4.75
N CYS A 154 8.39 -3.08 5.81
CA CYS A 154 7.23 -3.93 6.06
C CYS A 154 6.33 -3.24 7.07
N ALA A 155 5.16 -2.72 6.68
CA ALA A 155 4.28 -2.06 7.64
C ALA A 155 3.74 -3.05 8.70
N SER A 156 3.70 -4.34 8.36
CA SER A 156 3.39 -5.41 9.31
C SER A 156 4.51 -5.71 10.31
N GLY A 157 5.73 -5.19 10.05
CA GLY A 157 6.95 -5.54 10.79
C GLY A 157 7.39 -6.99 10.63
N LYS A 158 6.77 -7.77 9.73
CA LYS A 158 7.01 -9.21 9.56
C LYS A 158 7.36 -9.55 8.11
N THR A 159 8.34 -10.42 7.96
CA THR A 159 8.75 -10.98 6.67
C THR A 159 8.41 -12.46 6.58
N TRP A 160 8.11 -12.91 5.37
CA TRP A 160 7.94 -14.30 5.01
C TRP A 160 9.30 -15.01 5.08
N ASP A 161 9.32 -16.13 5.79
CA ASP A 161 10.49 -16.99 5.98
C ASP A 161 10.18 -18.40 5.45
N PRO A 162 10.93 -18.92 4.47
CA PRO A 162 10.70 -20.27 3.92
C PRO A 162 10.80 -21.40 4.96
N ALA A 163 11.52 -21.20 6.07
CA ALA A 163 11.66 -22.20 7.12
C ALA A 163 10.52 -22.15 8.14
N ALA A 164 9.92 -20.99 8.37
CA ALA A 164 8.91 -20.76 9.41
C ALA A 164 7.49 -20.56 8.87
N THR A 165 7.35 -20.30 7.57
CA THR A 165 6.08 -19.92 6.94
C THR A 165 5.56 -21.06 6.08
N SER A 166 4.26 -21.33 6.16
CA SER A 166 3.63 -22.37 5.33
C SER A 166 3.89 -22.09 3.85
N THR A 167 4.31 -23.11 3.11
CA THR A 167 4.50 -23.00 1.65
C THR A 167 3.21 -22.59 0.93
N ALA A 168 2.04 -22.93 1.49
CA ALA A 168 0.74 -22.51 0.95
C ALA A 168 0.54 -20.99 0.95
N GLN A 169 1.31 -20.25 1.77
CA GLN A 169 1.22 -18.81 1.79
C GLN A 169 1.92 -18.15 0.60
N MET A 170 2.88 -18.83 -0.05
CA MET A 170 3.71 -18.31 -1.15
C MET A 170 4.51 -17.05 -0.80
N ASN A 171 5.51 -16.71 -1.60
CA ASN A 171 6.41 -15.56 -1.36
C ASN A 171 5.69 -14.24 -1.72
N PRO A 172 5.34 -13.38 -0.74
CA PRO A 172 4.65 -12.12 -1.02
C PRO A 172 5.53 -11.15 -1.81
N GLY A 173 4.93 -10.33 -2.67
CA GLY A 173 5.61 -9.26 -3.41
C GLY A 173 6.34 -9.68 -4.68
N LEU A 174 6.75 -10.95 -4.80
CA LEU A 174 7.45 -11.44 -6.00
C LEU A 174 6.52 -11.67 -7.20
N ALA A 175 7.06 -11.53 -8.42
CA ALA A 175 6.38 -11.90 -9.67
C ALA A 175 6.13 -13.42 -9.69
N CYS A 176 4.87 -13.82 -9.52
CA CYS A 176 4.52 -15.20 -9.18
C CYS A 176 4.67 -16.09 -10.42
N ARG A 177 4.12 -15.64 -11.56
CA ARG A 177 4.04 -16.45 -12.78
C ARG A 177 5.39 -16.62 -13.43
N ALA A 178 6.28 -15.63 -13.33
CA ALA A 178 7.66 -15.74 -13.80
C ALA A 178 8.40 -16.94 -13.18
N CYS A 179 8.24 -17.15 -11.87
CA CYS A 179 8.82 -18.29 -11.15
C CYS A 179 8.06 -19.59 -11.47
N HIS A 180 6.73 -19.57 -11.37
CA HIS A 180 5.92 -20.77 -11.59
C HIS A 180 6.03 -21.31 -13.02
N LYS A 181 6.25 -20.47 -14.03
CA LYS A 181 6.45 -20.92 -15.42
C LYS A 181 7.65 -21.87 -15.57
N THR A 182 8.70 -21.72 -14.75
CA THR A 182 9.93 -22.50 -14.87
C THR A 182 10.06 -23.60 -13.83
N GLN A 183 9.52 -23.39 -12.62
CA GLN A 183 9.74 -24.29 -11.49
C GLN A 183 8.51 -25.11 -11.09
N ALA A 184 7.31 -24.67 -11.46
CA ALA A 184 6.05 -25.24 -10.97
C ALA A 184 4.88 -24.91 -11.92
N SER A 185 4.99 -25.33 -13.19
CA SER A 185 4.09 -24.93 -14.27
C SER A 185 2.62 -25.27 -14.00
N ASP A 186 2.37 -26.35 -13.28
CA ASP A 186 1.02 -26.80 -12.90
C ASP A 186 0.32 -25.82 -11.94
N PHE A 187 1.09 -24.95 -11.28
CA PHE A 187 0.62 -23.91 -10.35
C PHE A 187 0.80 -22.49 -10.92
N ASN A 188 1.06 -22.36 -12.22
CA ASN A 188 1.19 -21.07 -12.91
C ASN A 188 -0.19 -20.47 -13.24
N TYR A 189 -0.99 -20.25 -12.20
CA TYR A 189 -2.34 -19.71 -12.31
C TYR A 189 -2.33 -18.34 -13.01
N PHE A 190 -3.41 -18.03 -13.73
CA PHE A 190 -3.41 -16.88 -14.63
C PHE A 190 -3.35 -15.56 -13.86
N PHE A 191 -4.21 -15.38 -12.86
CA PHE A 191 -4.15 -14.24 -11.95
C PHE A 191 -3.40 -14.64 -10.70
N MET A 192 -2.33 -13.91 -10.37
CA MET A 192 -1.56 -14.06 -9.14
C MET A 192 -1.00 -12.71 -8.70
N GLY A 193 -0.97 -12.47 -7.41
CA GLY A 193 -0.33 -11.28 -6.85
C GLY A 193 -0.46 -11.16 -5.34
N THR A 194 -0.02 -10.02 -4.82
CA THR A 194 -0.03 -9.70 -3.39
C THR A 194 -0.59 -8.31 -3.17
N VAL A 195 -1.45 -8.15 -2.17
CA VAL A 195 -1.97 -6.83 -1.77
C VAL A 195 -1.43 -6.45 -0.40
N PHE A 196 -0.97 -5.20 -0.27
CA PHE A 196 -0.24 -4.64 0.85
C PHE A 196 -1.02 -3.51 1.56
N PRO A 197 -0.63 -3.09 2.77
CA PRO A 197 -1.19 -1.91 3.42
C PRO A 197 -0.55 -0.59 2.94
N ALA A 198 0.60 -0.62 2.26
CA ALA A 198 1.29 0.57 1.74
C ALA A 198 1.91 0.34 0.33
N PHE A 199 2.12 1.43 -0.43
CA PHE A 199 2.57 1.37 -1.83
C PHE A 199 4.02 0.91 -2.00
N HIS A 200 4.83 1.05 -0.96
CA HIS A 200 6.28 0.79 -1.00
C HIS A 200 6.66 -0.27 0.03
N GLU A 201 6.02 -1.43 -0.08
CA GLU A 201 6.34 -2.59 0.76
C GLU A 201 7.39 -3.46 0.12
N LYS A 202 8.37 -3.89 0.91
CA LYS A 202 9.47 -4.75 0.46
C LYS A 202 8.94 -6.12 0.01
N ASP A 203 9.62 -6.74 -0.94
CA ASP A 203 9.43 -8.15 -1.22
C ASP A 203 9.50 -8.97 0.07
N LEU A 204 8.67 -10.00 0.14
CA LEU A 204 8.51 -10.90 1.27
C LEU A 204 7.84 -10.28 2.51
N CYS A 205 7.36 -9.04 2.50
CA CYS A 205 6.57 -8.55 3.64
C CYS A 205 5.25 -9.33 3.76
N LEU A 206 4.95 -9.83 4.96
CA LEU A 206 3.66 -10.46 5.23
C LEU A 206 2.58 -9.39 5.29
N SER A 207 1.48 -9.59 4.55
CA SER A 207 0.36 -8.64 4.50
C SER A 207 -0.98 -9.33 4.77
N PRO A 208 -1.31 -9.62 6.04
CA PRO A 208 -2.62 -10.15 6.38
C PRO A 208 -3.74 -9.23 5.87
N PRO A 209 -4.74 -9.76 5.15
CA PRO A 209 -5.79 -8.96 4.56
C PRO A 209 -6.72 -8.36 5.64
N PRO A 210 -7.21 -7.12 5.47
CA PRO A 210 -8.20 -6.54 6.36
C PRO A 210 -9.57 -7.24 6.24
N PRO A 211 -10.52 -6.99 7.16
CA PRO A 211 -11.87 -7.53 7.09
C PRO A 211 -12.57 -7.20 5.76
N GLY A 212 -13.22 -8.20 5.17
CA GLY A 212 -13.94 -8.06 3.90
C GLY A 212 -13.05 -7.91 2.66
N ALA A 213 -11.74 -8.12 2.80
CA ALA A 213 -10.80 -8.05 1.69
C ALA A 213 -11.11 -9.05 0.58
N LYS A 214 -11.20 -8.54 -0.66
CA LYS A 214 -11.29 -9.34 -1.87
C LYS A 214 -10.67 -8.61 -3.05
N VAL A 215 -10.25 -9.39 -4.04
CA VAL A 215 -9.78 -8.90 -5.34
C VAL A 215 -10.79 -9.32 -6.39
N GLU A 216 -11.44 -8.34 -7.02
CA GLU A 216 -12.41 -8.56 -8.09
C GLU A 216 -11.74 -8.33 -9.44
N ILE A 217 -11.98 -9.23 -10.40
CA ILE A 217 -11.58 -9.07 -11.80
C ILE A 217 -12.81 -8.66 -12.59
N LEU A 218 -12.67 -7.59 -13.38
CA LEU A 218 -13.73 -6.94 -14.13
C LEU A 218 -13.47 -7.05 -15.62
N ASP A 219 -14.51 -7.25 -16.41
CA ASP A 219 -14.44 -7.08 -17.86
C ASP A 219 -14.45 -5.58 -18.25
N THR A 220 -14.33 -5.30 -19.55
CA THR A 220 -14.32 -3.94 -20.09
C THR A 220 -15.62 -3.15 -19.89
N THR A 221 -16.71 -3.81 -19.48
CA THR A 221 -17.98 -3.16 -19.13
C THR A 221 -18.08 -2.82 -17.65
N GLY A 222 -17.09 -3.23 -16.85
CA GLY A 222 -17.10 -3.09 -15.39
C GLY A 222 -17.85 -4.20 -14.65
N LYS A 223 -18.21 -5.30 -15.33
CA LYS A 223 -18.86 -6.45 -14.69
C LYS A 223 -17.82 -7.32 -14.00
N VAL A 224 -18.08 -7.68 -12.74
CA VAL A 224 -17.25 -8.65 -12.01
C VAL A 224 -17.39 -10.03 -12.65
N THR A 225 -16.28 -10.59 -13.10
CA THR A 225 -16.18 -11.91 -13.74
C THR A 225 -15.52 -12.96 -12.84
N MET A 226 -14.72 -12.53 -11.87
CA MET A 226 -14.06 -13.39 -10.89
C MET A 226 -13.83 -12.63 -9.58
N THR A 227 -13.88 -13.36 -8.46
CA THR A 227 -13.51 -12.84 -7.14
C THR A 227 -12.47 -13.76 -6.52
N LEU A 228 -11.35 -13.20 -6.12
CA LEU A 228 -10.21 -13.88 -5.52
C LEU A 228 -10.08 -13.45 -4.06
N LEU A 229 -9.76 -14.41 -3.20
CA LEU A 229 -9.58 -14.20 -1.77
C LEU A 229 -8.10 -14.28 -1.43
N PRO A 230 -7.50 -13.22 -0.87
CA PRO A 230 -6.13 -13.27 -0.37
C PRO A 230 -6.01 -14.22 0.83
N ASN A 231 -4.87 -14.89 0.93
CA ASN A 231 -4.49 -15.68 2.09
C ASN A 231 -3.88 -14.80 3.20
N ALA A 232 -3.44 -15.41 4.31
CA ALA A 232 -2.89 -14.69 5.46
C ALA A 232 -1.56 -13.95 5.20
N ALA A 233 -0.91 -14.15 4.05
CA ALA A 233 0.25 -13.38 3.62
C ALA A 233 -0.10 -12.25 2.62
N GLY A 234 -1.38 -12.13 2.26
CA GLY A 234 -1.88 -11.14 1.29
C GLY A 234 -1.84 -11.62 -0.16
N ASN A 235 -1.41 -12.87 -0.38
CA ASN A 235 -1.32 -13.46 -1.71
C ASN A 235 -2.67 -13.97 -2.18
N PHE A 236 -3.01 -13.68 -3.43
CA PHE A 236 -4.20 -14.18 -4.09
C PHE A 236 -3.82 -14.88 -5.40
N MET A 237 -4.65 -15.83 -5.79
CA MET A 237 -4.46 -16.60 -7.02
C MET A 237 -5.80 -17.10 -7.56
N SER A 238 -5.91 -17.14 -8.89
CA SER A 238 -6.97 -17.87 -9.58
C SER A 238 -6.76 -19.39 -9.50
N SER A 239 -7.76 -20.16 -9.91
CA SER A 239 -7.71 -21.64 -9.89
C SER A 239 -7.38 -22.27 -11.25
N ALA A 240 -7.13 -21.48 -12.29
CA ALA A 240 -6.80 -21.96 -13.63
C ALA A 240 -5.59 -21.22 -14.21
N VAL A 241 -4.80 -21.91 -15.05
CA VAL A 241 -3.63 -21.34 -15.75
C VAL A 241 -4.00 -20.48 -16.96
N VAL A 242 -5.26 -20.58 -17.41
CA VAL A 242 -5.88 -19.71 -18.41
C VAL A 242 -6.75 -18.67 -17.71
N ALA A 243 -6.95 -17.50 -18.32
CA ALA A 243 -7.68 -16.39 -17.70
C ALA A 243 -9.10 -16.77 -17.26
N GLY A 244 -9.82 -17.53 -18.09
CA GLY A 244 -11.21 -17.91 -17.83
C GLY A 244 -12.18 -16.71 -17.83
N VAL A 245 -11.72 -15.53 -18.22
CA VAL A 245 -12.48 -14.26 -18.28
C VAL A 245 -12.09 -13.48 -19.54
N PRO A 246 -12.93 -12.53 -20.01
CA PRO A 246 -12.55 -11.63 -21.10
C PRO A 246 -11.28 -10.84 -20.80
N VAL A 247 -10.42 -10.70 -21.81
CA VAL A 247 -9.24 -9.83 -21.80
C VAL A 247 -9.38 -8.78 -22.91
N PRO A 248 -8.97 -7.52 -22.69
CA PRO A 248 -8.32 -7.02 -21.49
C PRO A 248 -9.29 -6.88 -20.30
N TYR A 249 -8.76 -6.92 -19.08
CA TYR A 249 -9.50 -6.89 -17.82
C TYR A 249 -9.05 -5.72 -16.95
N SER A 250 -9.80 -5.38 -15.91
CA SER A 250 -9.33 -4.51 -14.82
C SER A 250 -9.50 -5.19 -13.47
N ALA A 251 -8.69 -4.83 -12.47
CA ALA A 251 -8.86 -5.32 -11.11
C ALA A 251 -9.45 -4.24 -10.20
N ARG A 252 -10.23 -4.68 -9.21
CA ARG A 252 -10.73 -3.85 -8.11
C ARG A 252 -10.46 -4.54 -6.78
N LEU A 253 -9.76 -3.83 -5.91
CA LEU A 253 -9.58 -4.20 -4.52
C LEU A 253 -10.78 -3.68 -3.73
N VAL A 254 -11.33 -4.52 -2.87
CA VAL A 254 -12.42 -4.15 -1.96
C VAL A 254 -11.98 -4.52 -0.55
N ALA A 255 -12.05 -3.56 0.37
CA ALA A 255 -11.77 -3.74 1.78
C ALA A 255 -12.41 -2.59 2.56
N ASN A 256 -12.72 -2.78 3.85
CA ASN A 256 -13.17 -1.69 4.73
C ASN A 256 -14.39 -0.89 4.18
N GLY A 257 -15.26 -1.55 3.41
CA GLY A 257 -16.42 -0.90 2.78
C GLY A 257 -16.11 0.04 1.60
N VAL A 258 -14.84 0.19 1.22
CA VAL A 258 -14.39 1.04 0.11
C VAL A 258 -13.68 0.21 -0.98
N THR A 259 -13.44 0.84 -2.13
CA THR A 259 -12.82 0.19 -3.28
C THR A 259 -11.68 1.01 -3.84
N ARG A 260 -10.67 0.31 -4.38
CA ARG A 260 -9.63 0.86 -5.26
C ARG A 260 -9.62 0.07 -6.55
N SER A 261 -9.66 0.74 -7.69
CA SER A 261 -9.73 0.11 -9.01
C SER A 261 -8.53 0.49 -9.86
N MET A 262 -8.14 -0.37 -10.79
CA MET A 262 -7.16 -0.02 -11.80
C MET A 262 -7.70 1.09 -12.72
N THR A 263 -6.83 2.02 -13.11
CA THR A 263 -7.16 3.10 -14.05
C THR A 263 -7.09 2.65 -15.51
N GLY A 264 -6.27 1.64 -15.82
CA GLY A 264 -6.08 1.09 -17.16
C GLY A 264 -6.34 -0.41 -17.22
N PRO A 265 -6.93 -0.91 -18.32
CA PRO A 265 -7.14 -2.35 -18.51
C PRO A 265 -5.81 -3.06 -18.83
N GLN A 266 -5.70 -4.32 -18.43
CA GLN A 266 -4.50 -5.16 -18.55
C GLN A 266 -4.79 -6.50 -19.22
N THR A 267 -3.73 -7.15 -19.69
CA THR A 267 -3.79 -8.51 -20.27
C THR A 267 -2.88 -9.51 -19.57
N ASP A 268 -1.99 -9.06 -18.70
CA ASP A 268 -1.05 -9.90 -17.96
C ASP A 268 -1.52 -10.10 -16.52
N GLY A 269 -1.83 -11.34 -16.15
CA GLY A 269 -2.30 -11.68 -14.81
C GLY A 269 -1.20 -11.87 -13.74
N ASP A 270 0.08 -11.66 -14.08
CA ASP A 270 1.15 -11.56 -13.05
C ASP A 270 1.16 -10.15 -12.46
N CYS A 271 0.28 -9.88 -11.49
CA CYS A 271 0.03 -8.52 -11.02
C CYS A 271 1.28 -7.84 -10.46
N ASN A 272 2.14 -8.60 -9.76
CA ASN A 272 3.35 -8.09 -9.13
C ASN A 272 4.46 -7.76 -10.14
N LYS A 273 4.29 -8.08 -11.42
CA LYS A 273 5.19 -7.63 -12.50
C LYS A 273 5.18 -6.11 -12.67
N CYS A 274 3.99 -5.50 -12.61
CA CYS A 274 3.84 -4.04 -12.64
C CYS A 274 3.82 -3.46 -11.22
N HIS A 275 3.19 -4.17 -10.28
CA HIS A 275 3.06 -3.75 -8.88
C HIS A 275 4.24 -4.18 -8.00
N THR A 276 5.43 -3.69 -8.36
CA THR A 276 6.68 -3.88 -7.62
C THR A 276 6.79 -2.92 -6.42
N GLU A 277 7.87 -3.02 -5.64
CA GLU A 277 8.17 -2.10 -4.52
C GLU A 277 8.09 -0.62 -4.91
N GLN A 278 8.52 -0.28 -6.13
CA GLN A 278 8.57 1.10 -6.64
C GLN A 278 7.48 1.39 -7.68
N GLY A 279 6.85 0.33 -8.19
CA GLY A 279 5.98 0.37 -9.35
C GLY A 279 6.77 0.40 -10.65
N THR A 280 6.25 -0.28 -11.67
CA THR A 280 6.78 -0.27 -13.04
C THR A 280 5.62 -0.21 -14.02
N GLU A 281 5.90 0.08 -15.29
CA GLU A 281 4.88 0.10 -16.37
C GLU A 281 3.69 1.03 -16.07
N GLY A 282 3.94 2.13 -15.34
CA GLY A 282 2.94 3.14 -14.97
C GLY A 282 2.21 2.86 -13.64
N ALA A 283 2.42 1.71 -13.01
CA ALA A 283 1.92 1.46 -11.67
C ALA A 283 2.64 2.34 -10.62
N PRO A 284 1.93 2.86 -9.61
CA PRO A 284 2.51 3.73 -8.59
C PRO A 284 3.42 3.01 -7.58
N GLY A 285 3.24 1.69 -7.45
CA GLY A 285 3.83 0.84 -6.43
C GLY A 285 3.06 -0.47 -6.31
N ARG A 286 3.08 -1.06 -5.12
CA ARG A 286 2.30 -2.25 -4.74
C ARG A 286 0.81 -2.08 -4.99
N LEU A 287 0.11 -3.21 -5.09
CA LEU A 287 -1.34 -3.24 -4.88
C LEU A 287 -1.61 -2.92 -3.41
N VAL A 288 -2.42 -1.91 -3.13
CA VAL A 288 -2.66 -1.47 -1.74
C VAL A 288 -4.13 -1.55 -1.39
N TRP A 289 -4.45 -2.07 -0.21
CA TRP A 289 -5.82 -2.12 0.28
C TRP A 289 -6.46 -0.73 0.33
N PRO A 290 -7.71 -0.56 -0.15
CA PRO A 290 -8.42 0.69 0.04
C PRO A 290 -8.74 0.87 1.53
N ARG A 291 -8.65 2.11 2.00
CA ARG A 291 -8.94 2.49 3.39
C ARG A 291 -9.84 3.72 3.42
N VAL A 292 -10.65 3.81 4.47
CA VAL A 292 -11.35 5.04 4.81
C VAL A 292 -10.38 5.88 5.66
N TYR A 293 -9.95 7.03 5.16
CA TYR A 293 -8.96 7.86 5.85
C TYR A 293 -9.49 8.46 7.16
N ASP A 294 -10.81 8.71 7.25
CA ASP A 294 -11.48 9.13 8.48
C ASP A 294 -11.94 7.96 9.37
N ALA A 295 -11.49 6.72 9.09
CA ALA A 295 -11.85 5.60 9.97
C ALA A 295 -11.35 5.91 11.39
N PRO A 296 -12.20 5.75 12.42
CA PRO A 296 -11.73 5.82 13.80
C PRO A 296 -10.53 4.88 13.96
N PRO A 297 -9.48 5.27 14.70
CA PRO A 297 -8.36 4.38 14.96
C PRO A 297 -8.89 3.06 15.50
N MET A 298 -8.41 1.94 14.96
CA MET A 298 -8.84 0.62 15.42
C MET A 298 -8.65 0.56 16.93
N PRO A 299 -9.69 0.20 17.70
CA PRO A 299 -9.57 0.10 19.14
C PRO A 299 -8.45 -0.88 19.50
N GLN A 300 -7.71 -0.58 20.57
CA GLN A 300 -6.73 -1.51 21.10
C GLN A 300 -7.45 -2.74 21.65
N PRO A 301 -6.99 -3.96 21.33
CA PRO A 301 -7.58 -5.16 21.90
C PRO A 301 -7.39 -5.16 23.42
N PRO A 302 -8.34 -5.74 24.18
CA PRO A 302 -8.13 -5.99 25.60
C PRO A 302 -6.90 -6.88 25.80
N VAL A 303 -6.29 -6.81 26.97
CA VAL A 303 -5.27 -7.77 27.40
C VAL A 303 -5.89 -8.61 28.51
N LEU A 304 -6.12 -9.89 28.24
CA LEU A 304 -6.61 -10.81 29.25
C LEU A 304 -5.51 -11.03 30.29
N ASP A 305 -5.83 -10.77 31.55
CA ASP A 305 -4.89 -10.89 32.66
C ASP A 305 -4.90 -12.31 33.21
N GLN A 306 -6.06 -12.78 33.68
CA GLN A 306 -6.21 -14.06 34.37
C GLN A 306 -7.59 -14.67 34.14
N VAL A 307 -7.63 -16.00 34.27
CA VAL A 307 -8.84 -16.82 34.40
C VAL A 307 -8.74 -17.53 35.74
N ILE A 308 -9.57 -17.11 36.70
CA ILE A 308 -9.50 -17.49 38.11
C ILE A 308 -10.66 -18.44 38.42
N PRO A 309 -10.41 -19.65 38.92
CA PRO A 309 -11.45 -20.52 39.44
C PRO A 309 -12.18 -19.90 40.63
N MET A 310 -13.51 -19.80 40.55
CA MET A 310 -14.36 -19.30 41.62
C MET A 310 -15.52 -20.27 41.86
N GLY A 311 -15.26 -21.33 42.64
CA GLY A 311 -16.24 -22.37 42.89
C GLY A 311 -16.36 -23.31 41.69
N ASP A 312 -17.55 -23.41 41.13
CA ASP A 312 -17.87 -24.19 39.92
C ASP A 312 -17.98 -23.29 38.68
N ALA A 313 -17.30 -22.14 38.67
CA ALA A 313 -17.27 -21.20 37.56
C ALA A 313 -15.89 -20.56 37.38
N LEU A 314 -15.69 -19.87 36.26
CA LEU A 314 -14.48 -19.11 35.97
C LEU A 314 -14.74 -17.61 36.04
N HIS A 315 -13.83 -16.87 36.67
CA HIS A 315 -13.81 -15.41 36.67
C HIS A 315 -12.67 -14.92 35.79
N VAL A 316 -13.00 -14.22 34.72
CA VAL A 316 -12.05 -13.74 33.71
C VAL A 316 -11.82 -12.25 33.92
N THR A 317 -10.57 -11.81 33.95
CA THR A 317 -10.20 -10.39 34.13
C THR A 317 -9.32 -9.91 32.98
N TRP A 318 -9.39 -8.62 32.66
CA TRP A 318 -8.61 -8.00 31.59
C TRP A 318 -8.41 -6.50 31.80
N THR A 319 -7.43 -5.95 31.10
CA THR A 319 -7.28 -4.51 30.92
C THR A 319 -7.77 -4.08 29.54
N ALA A 320 -8.52 -2.98 29.48
CA ALA A 320 -9.01 -2.38 28.24
C ALA A 320 -9.18 -0.86 28.42
N ALA A 321 -9.07 -0.12 27.32
CA ALA A 321 -9.28 1.32 27.31
C ALA A 321 -9.94 1.77 26.01
N GLY A 322 -10.83 2.77 26.09
CA GLY A 322 -11.45 3.38 24.92
C GLY A 322 -12.49 2.52 24.20
N CYS A 323 -13.05 1.50 24.86
CA CYS A 323 -14.08 0.64 24.30
C CYS A 323 -15.49 1.19 24.56
N ASP A 324 -16.39 1.03 23.60
CA ASP A 324 -17.84 1.14 23.79
C ASP A 324 -18.40 -0.19 24.34
N LYS A 325 -17.88 -1.32 23.85
CA LYS A 325 -18.22 -2.68 24.29
C LYS A 325 -16.99 -3.59 24.36
N ILE A 326 -17.06 -4.60 25.22
CA ILE A 326 -16.14 -5.75 25.24
C ILE A 326 -16.89 -6.97 24.74
N LEU A 327 -16.36 -7.64 23.71
CA LEU A 327 -16.87 -8.89 23.18
C LEU A 327 -16.00 -10.02 23.73
N LEU A 328 -16.54 -10.84 24.64
CA LEU A 328 -15.81 -11.96 25.23
C LEU A 328 -16.19 -13.26 24.53
N TYR A 329 -15.20 -13.93 23.95
CA TYR A 329 -15.34 -15.19 23.25
C TYR A 329 -14.75 -16.31 24.09
N ARG A 330 -15.37 -17.49 24.01
CA ARG A 330 -14.94 -18.70 24.70
C ARG A 330 -14.89 -19.88 23.74
N ASN A 331 -13.89 -20.73 23.91
CA ASN A 331 -13.88 -22.08 23.35
C ASN A 331 -13.90 -23.15 24.46
N GLU A 332 -14.10 -24.40 24.05
CA GLU A 332 -14.05 -25.56 24.93
C GLU A 332 -13.10 -26.59 24.33
N ASN A 333 -12.12 -27.05 25.11
CA ASN A 333 -11.15 -28.09 24.75
C ASN A 333 -10.44 -27.86 23.40
N GLY A 334 -10.05 -26.61 23.12
CA GLY A 334 -9.37 -26.25 21.87
C GLY A 334 -10.29 -26.15 20.64
N GLY A 335 -11.61 -26.16 20.85
CA GLY A 335 -12.60 -25.97 19.79
C GLY A 335 -12.63 -24.55 19.21
N ALA A 336 -13.62 -24.30 18.36
CA ALA A 336 -13.86 -22.96 17.82
C ALA A 336 -14.37 -22.02 18.92
N PHE A 337 -13.88 -20.78 18.91
CA PHE A 337 -14.37 -19.74 19.79
C PHE A 337 -15.74 -19.24 19.34
N SER A 338 -16.62 -19.04 20.30
CA SER A 338 -17.94 -18.45 20.13
C SER A 338 -18.11 -17.25 21.05
N LEU A 339 -18.86 -16.24 20.61
CA LEU A 339 -19.15 -15.07 21.44
C LEU A 339 -20.08 -15.49 22.58
N VAL A 340 -19.63 -15.33 23.82
CA VAL A 340 -20.41 -15.70 25.01
C VAL A 340 -20.96 -14.48 25.74
N TYR A 341 -20.26 -13.34 25.71
CA TYR A 341 -20.74 -12.10 26.34
C TYR A 341 -20.47 -10.86 25.50
N THR A 342 -21.39 -9.89 25.58
CA THR A 342 -21.22 -8.51 25.09
C THR A 342 -21.41 -7.57 26.27
N LEU A 343 -20.31 -7.00 26.75
CA LEU A 343 -20.24 -6.26 28.01
C LEU A 343 -20.08 -4.76 27.75
N GLY A 344 -20.27 -3.95 28.79
CA GLY A 344 -19.97 -2.52 28.74
C GLY A 344 -18.49 -2.29 28.49
N GLY A 345 -18.14 -1.23 27.75
CA GLY A 345 -16.75 -0.95 27.40
C GLY A 345 -15.81 -0.61 28.56
N SER A 346 -16.37 -0.25 29.72
CA SER A 346 -15.62 -0.05 30.98
C SER A 346 -15.53 -1.32 31.84
N THR A 347 -16.13 -2.43 31.42
CA THR A 347 -16.07 -3.70 32.14
C THR A 347 -14.68 -4.31 31.97
N ILE A 348 -14.07 -4.72 33.08
CA ILE A 348 -12.72 -5.30 33.15
C ILE A 348 -12.72 -6.74 33.70
N GLU A 349 -13.90 -7.28 34.00
CA GLU A 349 -14.04 -8.63 34.51
C GLU A 349 -15.41 -9.23 34.15
N GLN A 350 -15.47 -10.56 34.09
CA GLN A 350 -16.72 -11.31 33.92
C GLN A 350 -16.66 -12.63 34.67
N HIS A 351 -17.68 -12.87 35.48
CA HIS A 351 -17.97 -14.19 36.04
C HIS A 351 -18.72 -15.03 34.99
N ASP A 352 -18.14 -16.14 34.56
CA ASP A 352 -18.69 -17.02 33.53
C ASP A 352 -19.30 -18.28 34.14
N ASP A 353 -20.59 -18.19 34.51
CA ASP A 353 -21.39 -19.31 35.03
C ASP A 353 -21.56 -20.45 34.00
N GLY A 354 -21.30 -20.18 32.72
CA GLY A 354 -21.38 -21.18 31.66
C GLY A 354 -20.13 -22.07 31.56
N ALA A 355 -19.06 -21.74 32.28
CA ALA A 355 -17.83 -22.50 32.33
C ALA A 355 -17.74 -23.27 33.64
N TYR A 356 -18.52 -24.36 33.77
CA TYR A 356 -18.69 -25.08 35.04
C TYR A 356 -18.10 -26.49 35.09
N SER A 357 -17.66 -27.03 33.95
CA SER A 357 -17.11 -28.38 33.89
C SER A 357 -15.64 -28.40 34.28
N SER A 358 -15.30 -29.00 35.43
CA SER A 358 -13.91 -29.16 35.91
C SER A 358 -13.04 -30.07 35.03
N VAL A 359 -13.64 -30.78 34.07
CA VAL A 359 -12.92 -31.61 33.08
C VAL A 359 -12.81 -30.93 31.71
N THR A 360 -13.35 -29.73 31.56
CA THR A 360 -13.27 -28.93 30.34
C THR A 360 -12.25 -27.81 30.54
N VAL A 361 -11.34 -27.66 29.58
CA VAL A 361 -10.49 -26.48 29.50
C VAL A 361 -11.23 -25.42 28.67
N TYR A 362 -11.48 -24.27 29.29
CA TYR A 362 -12.09 -23.12 28.63
C TYR A 362 -11.00 -22.11 28.32
N CYS A 363 -10.86 -21.73 27.05
CA CYS A 363 -9.99 -20.62 26.66
C CYS A 363 -10.83 -19.40 26.28
N TYR A 364 -10.31 -18.22 26.60
CA TYR A 364 -10.94 -16.95 26.37
C TYR A 364 -10.08 -16.06 25.48
N ARG A 365 -10.77 -15.23 24.69
CA ARG A 365 -10.21 -14.09 23.98
C ARG A 365 -11.26 -12.99 23.93
N ALA A 366 -10.83 -11.75 23.86
CA ALA A 366 -11.71 -10.60 23.87
C ALA A 366 -11.41 -9.67 22.69
N GLN A 367 -12.43 -8.90 22.32
CA GLN A 367 -12.30 -7.78 21.39
C GLN A 367 -12.90 -6.53 22.02
N CYS A 368 -12.30 -5.39 21.71
CA CYS A 368 -12.81 -4.08 22.03
C CYS A 368 -13.62 -3.57 20.83
N LYS A 369 -14.87 -3.17 21.04
CA LYS A 369 -15.65 -2.46 20.03
C LYS A 369 -15.66 -0.98 20.38
N ALA A 370 -15.20 -0.12 19.47
CA ALA A 370 -15.22 1.32 19.63
C ALA A 370 -15.52 2.01 18.30
N GLY A 371 -16.41 3.01 18.31
CA GLY A 371 -16.76 3.74 17.09
C GLY A 371 -17.36 2.85 15.99
N GLY A 372 -18.00 1.74 16.37
CA GLY A 372 -18.57 0.76 15.43
C GLY A 372 -17.58 -0.24 14.83
N VAL A 373 -16.29 -0.15 15.17
CA VAL A 373 -15.23 -1.05 14.70
C VAL A 373 -14.80 -1.98 15.84
N ASP A 374 -14.51 -3.24 15.52
CA ASP A 374 -13.98 -4.22 16.47
C ASP A 374 -12.44 -4.28 16.34
N SER A 375 -11.75 -4.42 17.48
CA SER A 375 -10.31 -4.68 17.52
C SER A 375 -10.00 -6.06 16.96
N VAL A 376 -8.72 -6.34 16.72
CA VAL A 376 -8.24 -7.73 16.60
C VAL A 376 -8.51 -8.50 17.90
N ASP A 377 -8.36 -9.82 17.87
CA ASP A 377 -8.44 -10.66 19.07
C ASP A 377 -7.32 -10.29 20.06
N SER A 378 -7.63 -10.32 21.35
CA SER A 378 -6.66 -10.27 22.45
C SER A 378 -5.71 -11.47 22.44
N ASN A 379 -4.77 -11.48 23.39
CA ASN A 379 -4.14 -12.73 23.83
C ASN A 379 -5.19 -13.75 24.31
N GLU A 380 -4.81 -15.02 24.27
CA GLU A 380 -5.63 -16.13 24.78
C GLU A 380 -5.20 -16.50 26.20
N VAL A 381 -6.16 -16.72 27.10
CA VAL A 381 -5.93 -17.25 28.44
C VAL A 381 -6.92 -18.38 28.71
N CYS A 382 -6.43 -19.50 29.24
CA CYS A 382 -7.22 -20.70 29.48
C CYS A 382 -7.27 -21.07 30.96
N GLY A 383 -8.35 -21.73 31.37
CA GLY A 383 -8.52 -22.29 32.72
C GLY A 383 -9.59 -23.37 32.78
N SER A 384 -9.65 -24.06 33.91
CA SER A 384 -10.73 -24.98 34.29
C SER A 384 -11.21 -24.61 35.70
N PRO A 385 -12.52 -24.69 35.98
CA PRO A 385 -13.08 -24.47 37.32
C PRO A 385 -12.49 -25.36 38.41
#